data_AF-A0A2A4PHL8-F1
#
_entry.id   AF-A0A2A4PHL8-F1
#
_cell.length_a   1.000
_cell.length_b   1.000
_cell.length_c   1.000
_cell.angle_alpha   90.00
_cell.angle_beta   90.00
_cell.angle_gamma   90.00
#
_symmetry.space_group_name_H-M   'P 1'
#
loop_
_entity.id
_entity.type
_entity.pdbx_description
1 polymer ?
#
loop_
_entity_poly.entity_id
_entity_poly.type
_entity_poly.pdbx_seq_one_letter_code
_entity_poly.pdbx_strand_id
1 'polypeptide(L)' 'MSDARTDILAAVKAATPGTDDEARQRLADHRAGVIPARGRLGDKARVDLFIREAERVNATVARASSMARVPREVAR' A
#
# COMPACT_ATOMS: atom_id res chain seq x y z
N MET A 1 -33.99 19.51 -3.54
CA MET A 1 -32.90 19.47 -2.53
C MET A 1 -31.90 18.45 -3.02
N SER A 2 -30.66 18.87 -3.30
CA SER A 2 -29.59 17.91 -3.57
C SER A 2 -29.37 17.08 -2.30
N ASP A 3 -29.32 15.76 -2.46
CA ASP A 3 -28.91 14.86 -1.39
C ASP A 3 -27.43 15.11 -1.14
N ALA A 4 -27.02 15.39 0.11
CA ALA A 4 -25.64 15.77 0.47
C ALA A 4 -24.59 14.79 -0.08
N ARG A 5 -24.97 13.52 -0.24
CA ARG A 5 -24.16 12.49 -0.91
C ARG A 5 -23.80 12.88 -2.35
N THR A 6 -24.75 13.40 -3.12
CA THR A 6 -24.56 13.78 -4.53
C THR A 6 -23.57 14.92 -4.65
N ASP A 7 -23.67 15.92 -3.77
CA ASP A 7 -22.76 17.08 -3.76
C ASP A 7 -21.32 16.66 -3.42
N ILE A 8 -21.15 15.79 -2.43
CA ILE A 8 -19.84 15.23 -2.06
C ILE A 8 -19.24 14.46 -3.23
N LEU A 9 -20.02 13.58 -3.87
CA LEU A 9 -19.53 12.78 -5.00
C LEU A 9 -19.17 13.64 -6.22
N ALA A 10 -19.94 14.70 -6.48
CA ALA A 10 -19.63 15.64 -7.56
C ALA A 10 -18.32 16.40 -7.31
N ALA A 11 -18.08 16.87 -6.08
CA ALA A 11 -16.84 17.54 -5.71
C ALA A 11 -15.62 16.61 -5.83
N VAL A 12 -15.75 15.35 -5.38
CA VAL A 12 -14.69 14.33 -5.53
C VAL A 12 -14.41 14.04 -7.00
N LYS A 13 -15.44 13.96 -7.84
CA LYS A 13 -15.28 13.74 -9.29
C LYS A 13 -14.58 14.92 -9.96
N ALA A 14 -14.91 16.16 -9.60
CA ALA A 14 -14.26 17.35 -10.13
C ALA A 14 -12.79 17.49 -9.69
N ALA A 15 -12.45 17.03 -8.49
CA ALA A 15 -11.09 17.09 -7.94
C ALA A 15 -10.18 15.94 -8.44
N THR A 16 -10.76 14.89 -9.02
CA THR A 16 -9.99 13.74 -9.52
C THR A 16 -9.73 13.91 -11.02
N PRO A 17 -8.46 14.00 -11.47
CA PRO A 17 -8.16 14.09 -12.89
C PRO A 17 -8.49 12.77 -13.62
N GLY A 18 -9.02 12.90 -14.83
CA GLY A 18 -9.33 11.80 -15.74
C GLY A 18 -10.83 11.55 -15.91
N THR A 19 -11.20 10.74 -16.90
CA THR A 19 -12.59 10.40 -17.21
C THR A 19 -13.01 9.04 -16.65
N ASP A 20 -14.33 8.82 -16.48
CA ASP A 20 -14.86 7.51 -16.08
C ASP A 20 -14.45 6.41 -17.07
N ASP A 21 -14.33 6.75 -18.36
CA ASP A 21 -13.91 5.82 -19.41
C ASP A 21 -12.42 5.49 -19.32
N GLU A 22 -11.55 6.46 -18.98
CA GLU A 22 -10.14 6.20 -18.68
C GLU A 22 -9.96 5.33 -17.43
N ALA A 23 -10.82 5.48 -16.43
CA ALA A 23 -10.82 4.62 -15.25
C ALA A 23 -11.26 3.19 -15.59
N ARG A 24 -12.32 3.03 -16.40
CA ARG A 24 -12.80 1.73 -16.89
C ARG A 24 -11.74 1.04 -17.75
N GLN A 25 -11.08 1.77 -18.64
CA GLN A 25 -10.02 1.26 -19.49
C GLN A 25 -8.84 0.76 -18.65
N ARG A 26 -8.39 1.52 -17.65
CA ARG A 26 -7.32 1.09 -16.73
C ARG A 26 -7.65 -0.18 -15.96
N LEU A 27 -8.91 -0.33 -15.54
CA LEU A 27 -9.37 -1.53 -14.84
C LEU A 27 -9.45 -2.74 -15.78
N ALA A 28 -9.84 -2.54 -17.04
CA ALA A 28 -9.85 -3.59 -18.05
C ALA A 28 -8.42 -4.01 -18.46
N ASP A 29 -7.49 -3.05 -18.57
CA ASP A 29 -6.11 -3.26 -19.00
C ASP A 29 -5.18 -3.71 -17.87
N HIS A 30 -5.65 -3.74 -16.63
CA HIS A 30 -4.88 -4.23 -15.50
C HIS A 30 -4.37 -5.66 -15.82
N ARG A 31 -3.05 -5.85 -15.73
CA ARG A 31 -2.46 -7.18 -15.88
C ARG A 31 -2.70 -7.98 -14.60
N ALA A 32 -3.47 -9.06 -14.71
CA ALA A 32 -3.60 -10.03 -13.63
C ALA A 32 -2.23 -10.66 -13.30
N GLY A 33 -1.96 -10.88 -12.01
CA GLY A 33 -0.76 -11.58 -11.56
C GLY A 33 0.55 -10.78 -11.62
N VAL A 34 0.50 -9.44 -11.63
CA VAL A 34 1.72 -8.63 -11.49
C VAL A 34 2.32 -8.84 -10.10
N ILE A 35 3.33 -9.70 -10.03
CA ILE A 35 4.19 -9.82 -8.84
C ILE A 35 5.11 -8.60 -8.83
N PRO A 36 5.05 -7.73 -7.80
CA PRO A 36 5.94 -6.60 -7.68
C PRO A 36 7.41 -7.06 -7.72
N ALA A 37 8.33 -6.22 -8.22
CA ALA A 37 9.75 -6.59 -8.31
C ALA A 37 10.31 -7.09 -6.96
N ARG A 38 9.92 -6.44 -5.84
CA ARG A 38 10.24 -6.89 -4.47
C ARG A 38 9.77 -8.31 -4.13
N GLY A 39 8.67 -8.77 -4.73
CA GLY A 39 8.13 -10.11 -4.52
C GLY A 39 8.97 -11.21 -5.18
N ARG A 40 9.79 -10.85 -6.17
CA ARG A 40 10.71 -11.76 -6.87
C ARG A 40 12.03 -11.96 -6.13
N LEU A 41 12.27 -11.18 -5.07
CA LEU A 41 13.44 -11.36 -4.21
C LEU A 41 13.29 -12.60 -3.33
N GLY A 42 14.40 -13.26 -3.01
CA GLY A 42 14.43 -14.32 -1.99
C GLY A 42 14.17 -13.78 -0.58
N ASP A 43 13.81 -14.66 0.35
CA ASP A 43 13.33 -14.30 1.70
C ASP A 43 14.22 -13.30 2.43
N LYS A 44 15.53 -13.59 2.50
CA LYS A 44 16.51 -12.72 3.15
C LYS A 44 16.51 -11.32 2.54
N ALA A 45 16.59 -11.23 1.21
CA ALA A 45 16.62 -9.97 0.49
C ALA A 45 15.31 -9.16 0.64
N ARG A 46 14.16 -9.85 0.78
CA ARG A 46 12.88 -9.19 1.09
C ARG A 46 12.87 -8.56 2.48
N VAL A 47 13.35 -9.28 3.49
CA VAL A 47 13.45 -8.76 4.85
C VAL A 47 14.43 -7.58 4.89
N ASP A 48 15.58 -7.70 4.23
CA ASP A 48 16.57 -6.63 4.20
C ASP A 48 16.04 -5.38 3.46
N LEU A 49 15.25 -5.55 2.38
CA LEU A 49 14.57 -4.44 1.71
C LEU A 49 13.53 -3.78 2.61
N PHE A 50 12.74 -4.57 3.34
CA PHE A 50 11.75 -4.05 4.29
C PHE A 50 12.40 -3.16 5.35
N ILE A 51 13.50 -3.63 5.96
CA ILE A 51 14.23 -2.88 7.00
C ILE A 51 14.69 -1.53 6.43
N ARG A 52 15.34 -1.53 5.26
CA ARG A 52 15.83 -0.29 4.64
C ARG A 52 14.72 0.72 4.36
N GLU A 53 13.58 0.26 3.82
CA GLU A 53 12.46 1.17 3.51
C GLU A 53 11.76 1.69 4.77
N ALA A 54 11.67 0.88 5.83
CA ALA A 54 11.15 1.31 7.13
C ALA A 54 12.04 2.39 7.75
N GLU A 55 13.36 2.17 7.77
CA GLU A 55 14.34 3.13 8.28
C GLU A 55 14.35 4.42 7.45
N ARG A 56 14.19 4.34 6.13
CA ARG A 56 14.12 5.50 5.24
C ARG A 56 12.97 6.45 5.60
N VAL A 57 11.88 5.93 6.16
CA VAL A 57 10.72 6.73 6.61
C VAL A 57 10.74 6.97 8.13
N ASN A 58 11.90 6.83 8.77
CA ASN A 58 12.13 7.03 10.21
C ASN A 58 11.31 6.09 11.12
N ALA A 59 10.94 4.90 10.65
CA ALA A 59 10.36 3.88 11.51
C ALA A 59 11.45 3.12 12.28
N THR A 60 11.12 2.63 13.47
CA THR A 60 11.99 1.73 14.25
C THR A 60 11.75 0.28 13.84
N VAL A 61 12.81 -0.53 13.84
CA VAL A 61 12.73 -1.94 13.47
C VAL A 61 13.46 -2.81 14.48
N ALA A 62 12.83 -3.91 14.90
CA ALA A 62 13.41 -4.93 15.75
C ALA A 62 13.19 -6.32 15.12
N ARG A 63 14.23 -7.17 15.13
CA ARG A 63 14.14 -8.54 14.63
C ARG A 63 13.87 -9.50 15.80
N ALA A 64 12.67 -10.02 15.88
CA ALA A 64 12.30 -11.07 16.83
C ALA A 64 12.79 -12.44 16.32
N SER A 65 13.48 -13.21 17.17
CA SER A 65 13.95 -14.56 16.84
C SER A 65 12.85 -15.62 16.83
N SER A 66 11.69 -15.32 17.41
CA SER A 66 10.50 -16.18 17.41
C SER A 66 9.23 -15.37 17.68
N MET A 67 8.07 -15.97 17.40
CA MET A 67 6.76 -15.35 17.69
C MET A 67 6.58 -15.01 19.16
N ALA A 68 7.09 -15.85 20.08
CA ALA A 68 7.02 -15.62 21.51
C ALA A 68 7.77 -14.36 21.98
N ARG A 69 8.72 -13.85 21.16
CA ARG A 69 9.50 -12.64 21.48
C ARG A 69 8.79 -11.35 21.09
N VAL A 70 7.78 -11.41 20.23
CA VAL A 70 7.08 -10.22 19.71
C VAL A 70 6.51 -9.34 20.82
N PRO A 71 5.81 -9.85 21.87
CA PRO A 71 5.28 -9.00 22.93
C PRO A 71 6.35 -8.16 23.64
N ARG A 72 7.55 -8.74 23.84
CA ARG A 72 8.67 -8.04 24.47
C ARG A 72 9.25 -6.95 23.57
N GLU A 73 9.38 -7.20 22.27
CA GLU A 73 9.93 -6.20 21.34
C GLU A 73 8.97 -5.01 21.14
N VAL A 74 7.65 -5.24 21.22
CA VAL A 74 6.63 -4.19 21.12
C VAL A 74 6.60 -3.29 22.36
N ALA A 75 6.89 -3.84 23.54
CA ALA A 75 6.85 -3.10 24.81
C ALA A 75 8.12 -2.27 25.11
N ARG A 76 9.10 -2.25 24.21
CA ARG A 76 10.36 -1.51 24.34
C ARG A 76 10.21 -0.06 23.91
#